data_AF-A0AAX6FWB3-F1
#
_entry.id   AF-A0AAX6FWB3-F1
#
_cell.length_a   1.000
_cell.length_b   1.000
_cell.length_c   1.000
_cell.angle_alpha   90.00
_cell.angle_beta   90.00
_cell.angle_gamma   90.00
#
_symmetry.space_group_name_H-M   'P 1'
#
loop_
_entity.id
_entity.type
_entity.pdbx_description
1 polymer ?
#
loop_
_entity_poly.entity_id
_entity_poly.type
_entity_poly.pdbx_seq_one_letter_code
_entity_poly.pdbx_strand_id
1 'polypeptide(L)'
;MGDPVQQGMFDSLHRDMIVGFGTWEFDPMELDNPFPNGEGSVHLWHGTDDRIVPVILSRHVSHKLPWIRYHELQDAGHLFIMADGMADTIVKALVLGDHW
;
A
#
# COMPACT_ATOMS: atom_id res chain seq x y z
N MET A 1 -31.96 -13.16 17.70
CA MET A 1 -30.73 -12.60 17.09
C MET A 1 -29.62 -13.51 17.52
N GLY A 2 -28.98 -14.21 16.59
CA GLY A 2 -27.87 -15.10 16.92
C GLY A 2 -26.60 -14.27 17.05
N ASP A 3 -25.84 -14.50 18.11
CA ASP A 3 -24.53 -13.88 18.28
C ASP A 3 -23.62 -14.25 17.10
N PRO A 4 -22.82 -13.31 16.55
CA PRO A 4 -21.87 -13.63 15.51
C PRO A 4 -20.86 -14.65 16.04
N VAL A 5 -20.87 -15.86 15.48
CA VAL A 5 -19.88 -16.89 15.81
C VAL A 5 -18.59 -16.52 15.08
N GLN A 6 -17.51 -16.31 15.83
CA GLN A 6 -16.19 -16.09 15.26
C GLN A 6 -15.82 -17.28 14.36
N GLN A 7 -15.73 -17.06 13.05
CA GLN A 7 -15.18 -18.05 12.13
C GLN A 7 -13.74 -18.33 12.57
N GLY A 8 -13.34 -19.61 12.64
CA GLY A 8 -12.02 -19.97 13.16
C GLY A 8 -10.90 -19.33 12.32
N MET A 9 -9.69 -19.20 12.89
CA MET A 9 -8.56 -18.54 12.20
C MET A 9 -8.28 -19.10 10.78
N PHE A 10 -8.57 -20.38 10.56
CA PHE A 10 -8.44 -21.02 9.25
C PHE A 10 -9.37 -20.37 8.21
N ASP A 11 -10.67 -20.24 8.51
CA ASP A 11 -11.65 -19.69 7.58
C ASP A 11 -11.42 -18.20 7.33
N SER A 12 -11.01 -17.45 8.37
CA SER A 12 -10.65 -16.04 8.23
C SER A 12 -9.44 -15.84 7.32
N LEU A 13 -8.34 -16.57 7.54
CA LEU A 13 -7.13 -16.42 6.74
C LEU A 13 -7.34 -16.76 5.26
N HIS A 14 -8.03 -17.86 4.96
CA HIS A 14 -8.27 -18.26 3.56
C HIS A 14 -9.16 -17.25 2.85
N ARG A 15 -10.18 -16.73 3.55
CA ARG A 15 -11.05 -15.70 2.99
C ARG A 15 -10.30 -14.39 2.75
N ASP A 16 -9.44 -13.99 3.68
CA ASP A 16 -8.60 -12.80 3.54
C ASP A 16 -7.64 -12.96 2.36
N MET A 17 -7.05 -14.15 2.17
CA MET A 17 -6.21 -14.45 1.01
C MET A 17 -6.99 -14.42 -0.31
N ILE A 18 -8.22 -14.94 -0.34
CA ILE A 18 -9.09 -14.89 -1.53
C ILE A 18 -9.39 -13.44 -1.91
N VAL A 19 -9.67 -12.58 -0.93
CA VAL A 19 -9.92 -11.15 -1.18
C VAL A 19 -8.63 -10.45 -1.61
N GLY A 20 -7.52 -10.69 -0.92
CA GLY A 20 -6.24 -10.01 -1.19
C GLY A 20 -5.59 -10.39 -2.52
N PHE A 21 -5.69 -11.66 -2.94
CA PHE A 21 -5.04 -12.20 -4.14
C PHE A 21 -6.00 -12.64 -5.25
N GLY A 22 -7.31 -12.50 -5.03
CA GLY A 22 -8.34 -12.80 -6.04
C GLY A 22 -8.37 -11.77 -7.17
N THR A 23 -9.33 -11.92 -8.09
CA THR A 23 -9.59 -10.92 -9.12
C THR A 23 -10.31 -9.73 -8.53
N TRP A 24 -9.83 -8.52 -8.84
CA TRP A 24 -10.46 -7.28 -8.44
C TRP A 24 -11.35 -6.76 -9.57
N GLU A 25 -12.49 -6.17 -9.22
CA GLU A 25 -13.43 -5.59 -10.19
C GLU A 25 -12.98 -4.22 -10.72
N PHE A 26 -11.87 -3.69 -10.21
CA PHE A 26 -11.28 -2.41 -10.64
C PHE A 26 -9.77 -2.52 -10.78
N ASP A 27 -9.22 -1.71 -11.69
CA ASP A 27 -7.78 -1.53 -11.84
C ASP A 27 -7.37 -0.22 -11.15
N PRO A 28 -6.48 -0.26 -10.13
CA PRO A 28 -6.00 0.97 -9.49
C PRO A 28 -5.32 1.93 -10.47
N MET A 29 -4.80 1.45 -11.61
CA MET A 29 -4.18 2.27 -12.65
C MET A 29 -5.19 3.06 -13.51
N GLU A 30 -6.48 2.82 -13.35
CA GLU A 30 -7.56 3.60 -13.99
C GLU A 30 -8.06 4.74 -13.12
N LEU A 31 -7.49 4.95 -11.92
CA LEU A 31 -7.89 6.01 -11.02
C LEU A 31 -7.42 7.39 -11.52
N ASP A 32 -8.35 8.36 -11.52
CA ASP A 32 -8.03 9.77 -11.66
C ASP A 32 -7.36 10.33 -10.40
N ASN A 33 -6.60 11.42 -10.56
CA ASN A 33 -6.01 12.11 -9.42
C ASN A 33 -7.13 12.60 -8.47
N PRO A 34 -7.21 12.12 -7.22
CA PRO A 34 -8.24 12.55 -6.28
C PRO A 34 -8.03 13.99 -5.77
N PHE A 35 -6.85 14.57 -5.98
CA PHE A 35 -6.48 15.91 -5.55
C PHE A 35 -5.99 16.77 -6.74
N PRO A 36 -6.85 17.05 -7.72
CA PRO A 36 -6.45 17.76 -8.93
C PRO A 36 -6.06 19.23 -8.67
N ASN A 37 -6.47 19.80 -7.53
CA ASN A 37 -6.18 21.19 -7.16
C ASN A 37 -5.05 21.31 -6.13
N GLY A 38 -4.35 20.22 -5.82
CA GLY A 38 -3.26 20.21 -4.85
C GLY A 38 -3.70 20.31 -3.39
N GLU A 39 -4.96 19.99 -3.10
CA GLU A 39 -5.54 19.95 -1.76
C GLU A 39 -5.05 18.76 -0.91
N GLY A 40 -4.32 17.83 -1.53
CA GLY A 40 -3.77 16.64 -0.91
C GLY A 40 -2.72 15.97 -1.78
N SER A 41 -2.22 14.82 -1.33
CA SER A 41 -1.29 14.00 -2.09
C SER A 41 -1.47 12.51 -1.78
N VAL A 42 -1.16 11.67 -2.76
CA VAL A 42 -1.14 10.21 -2.60
C VAL A 42 0.29 9.75 -2.70
N HIS A 43 0.70 8.88 -1.78
CA HIS A 43 2.05 8.37 -1.69
C HIS A 43 2.06 6.84 -1.72
N LEU A 44 3.09 6.26 -2.32
CA LEU A 44 3.30 4.81 -2.40
C LEU A 44 4.72 4.49 -1.95
N TRP A 45 4.87 3.72 -0.87
CA TRP A 45 6.17 3.23 -0.39
C TRP A 45 6.34 1.75 -0.73
N HIS A 46 7.50 1.35 -1.23
CA HIS A 46 7.81 -0.05 -1.53
C HIS A 46 9.31 -0.34 -1.35
N GLY A 47 9.64 -1.39 -0.59
CA GLY A 47 11.01 -1.89 -0.46
C GLY A 47 11.52 -2.72 -1.65
N THR A 48 12.76 -2.50 -2.09
CA THR A 48 13.34 -3.20 -3.26
C THR A 48 13.50 -4.70 -3.06
N ASP A 49 13.58 -5.15 -1.81
CA ASP A 49 13.81 -6.53 -1.40
C ASP A 49 12.51 -7.21 -0.94
N ASP A 50 11.35 -6.66 -1.30
CA ASP A 50 10.06 -7.30 -1.11
C ASP A 50 10.00 -8.65 -1.86
N ARG A 51 9.81 -9.73 -1.09
CA ARG A 51 9.75 -11.11 -1.59
C ARG A 51 8.33 -11.63 -1.78
N ILE A 52 7.32 -10.82 -1.46
CA ILE A 52 5.90 -11.15 -1.63
C ILE A 52 5.39 -10.47 -2.90
N VAL A 53 5.70 -9.18 -3.08
CA VAL A 53 5.29 -8.39 -4.24
C VAL A 53 6.52 -7.79 -4.92
N PRO A 54 6.75 -8.04 -6.22
CA PRO A 54 7.89 -7.45 -6.92
C PRO A 54 7.80 -5.92 -7.04
N VAL A 55 8.89 -5.22 -6.70
CA VAL A 55 8.98 -3.74 -6.76
C VAL A 55 8.64 -3.14 -8.14
N ILE A 56 8.83 -3.92 -9.21
CA ILE A 56 8.48 -3.50 -10.58
C ILE A 56 7.00 -3.13 -10.73
N LEU A 57 6.11 -3.71 -9.92
CA LEU A 57 4.69 -3.37 -9.93
C LEU A 57 4.48 -1.92 -9.51
N SER A 58 5.07 -1.48 -8.39
CA SER A 58 4.93 -0.10 -7.92
C SER A 58 5.59 0.89 -8.86
N ARG A 59 6.73 0.54 -9.47
CA ARG A 59 7.35 1.35 -10.54
C ARG A 59 6.42 1.52 -11.75
N HIS A 60 5.69 0.47 -12.13
CA HIS A 60 4.74 0.53 -13.22
C HIS A 60 3.53 1.41 -12.86
N VAL A 61 2.96 1.21 -11.67
CA VAL A 61 1.84 2.01 -11.15
C VAL A 61 2.21 3.48 -11.09
N SER A 62 3.37 3.84 -10.54
CA SER A 62 3.80 5.24 -10.44
C SER A 62 4.08 5.88 -11.80
N HIS A 63 4.51 5.11 -12.80
CA HIS A 63 4.66 5.60 -14.16
C HIS A 63 3.30 5.84 -14.84
N LYS A 64 2.31 4.97 -14.60
CA LYS A 64 0.95 5.12 -15.13
C LYS A 64 0.16 6.24 -14.45
N LEU A 65 0.37 6.43 -13.15
CA LEU A 65 -0.30 7.40 -12.30
C LEU A 65 0.70 8.44 -11.78
N PRO A 66 1.10 9.43 -12.60
CA PRO A 66 2.16 10.39 -12.24
C PRO A 66 1.80 11.31 -11.07
N TRP A 67 0.54 11.31 -10.63
CA TRP A 67 0.08 12.01 -9.43
C TRP A 67 0.41 11.28 -8.12
N ILE A 68 0.83 10.00 -8.19
CA ILE A 68 1.34 9.26 -7.03
C ILE A 68 2.80 9.64 -6.77
N ARG A 69 3.11 10.04 -5.54
CA ARG A 69 4.49 10.21 -5.07
C ARG A 69 5.06 8.86 -4.65
N TYR A 70 5.92 8.29 -5.50
CA TYR A 70 6.54 6.99 -5.26
C TYR A 70 7.84 7.11 -4.46
N HIS A 71 7.96 6.27 -3.43
CA HIS A 71 9.09 6.16 -2.53
C HIS A 71 9.60 4.73 -2.57
N GLU A 72 10.77 4.54 -3.18
CA GLU A 72 11.42 3.24 -3.23
C GLU A 72 12.45 3.14 -2.09
N LEU A 73 12.35 2.09 -1.28
CA LEU A 73 13.23 1.87 -0.15
C LEU A 73 14.27 0.81 -0.51
N GLN A 74 15.50 1.26 -0.73
CA GLN A 74 16.61 0.37 -1.03
C GLN A 74 16.84 -0.62 0.13
N ASP A 75 17.03 -1.89 -0.20
CA ASP A 75 17.33 -3.01 0.71
C ASP A 75 16.23 -3.31 1.75
N ALA A 76 15.03 -2.76 1.57
CA ALA A 76 13.90 -2.98 2.46
C ALA A 76 12.96 -4.09 1.93
N GLY A 77 12.43 -4.93 2.82
CA GLY A 77 11.47 -5.98 2.48
C GLY A 77 10.01 -5.57 2.68
N HIS A 78 9.07 -6.50 2.45
CA HIS A 78 7.62 -6.27 2.55
C HIS A 78 7.17 -5.61 3.87
N LEU A 79 7.81 -5.99 4.98
CA LEU A 79 7.46 -5.54 6.33
C LEU A 79 8.32 -4.35 6.81
N PHE A 80 8.84 -3.53 5.90
CA PHE A 80 9.66 -2.36 6.25
C PHE A 80 8.97 -1.43 7.26
N ILE A 81 7.64 -1.37 7.25
CA ILE A 81 6.82 -0.60 8.20
C ILE A 81 7.05 -0.97 9.67
N MET A 82 7.53 -2.20 9.93
CA MET A 82 7.81 -2.70 11.28
C MET A 82 9.20 -2.32 11.79
N ALA A 83 10.05 -1.72 10.95
CA ALA A 83 11.35 -1.22 11.39
C ALA A 83 11.18 -0.05 12.36
N ASP A 84 12.10 0.06 13.32
CA ASP A 84 12.05 1.09 14.35
C ASP A 84 12.01 2.50 13.73
N GLY A 85 11.05 3.32 14.17
CA GLY A 85 10.83 4.68 13.67
C GLY A 85 10.23 4.81 12.25
N MET A 86 10.03 3.72 11.51
CA MET A 86 9.53 3.80 10.13
C MET A 86 8.09 4.31 10.04
N ALA A 87 7.21 3.82 10.93
CA ALA A 87 5.82 4.30 10.98
C ALA A 87 5.75 5.81 11.26
N ASP A 88 6.52 6.29 12.24
CA ASP A 88 6.61 7.72 12.57
C ASP A 88 7.13 8.54 11.38
N THR A 89 8.10 8.00 10.64
CA THR A 89 8.69 8.65 9.46
C THR A 89 7.64 8.82 8.36
N ILE A 90 6.86 7.77 8.05
CA ILE A 90 5.79 7.84 7.05
C ILE A 90 4.68 8.79 7.48
N VAL A 91 4.25 8.75 8.74
CA VAL A 91 3.22 9.66 9.26
C VAL A 91 3.69 11.12 9.20
N LYS A 92 4.94 11.40 9.55
CA LYS A 92 5.51 12.76 9.41
C LYS A 92 5.54 13.21 7.96
N ALA A 93 5.97 12.36 7.02
CA ALA A 93 5.95 12.68 5.59
C ALA A 93 4.53 13.02 5.10
N LEU A 94 3.51 12.29 5.56
CA LEU A 94 2.11 12.53 5.19
C LEU A 94 1.52 13.80 5.81
N VAL A 95 1.85 14.11 7.07
CA VAL A 95 1.21 15.22 7.82
C VAL A 95 1.97 16.54 7.67
N LEU A 96 3.30 16.49 7.68
CA LEU A 96 4.17 17.67 7.61
C LEU A 96 4.54 18.02 6.17
N GLY A 97 4.37 17.07 5.24
CA GLY A 97 4.86 17.23 3.87
C GLY A 97 6.39 17.19 3.77
N ASP A 98 7.06 16.67 4.81
CA ASP A 98 8.52 16.56 4.86
C ASP A 98 9.03 15.67 3.72
N HIS A 99 10.22 16.01 3.23
CA HIS A 99 10.92 15.21 2.23
C HIS A 99 11.37 13.89 2.85
N TRP A 100 10.80 12.80 2.34
CA TRP A 100 11.35 11.44 2.45
C TRP A 100 12.76 11.38 1.85
#